data_AF-A0A0U5MQ38-F1
#
_entry.id   AF-A0A0U5MQ38-F1
#
_cell.length_a   1.000
_cell.length_b   1.000
_cell.length_c   1.000
_cell.angle_alpha   90.00
_cell.angle_beta   90.00
_cell.angle_gamma   90.00
#
_symmetry.space_group_name_H-M   'P 1'
#
loop_
_entity.id
_entity.type
_entity.pdbx_description
1 polymer ?
#
loop_
_entity_poly.entity_id
_entity_poly.type
_entity_poly.pdbx_seq_one_letter_code
_entity_poly.pdbx_strand_id
1 'polypeptide(L)'
;MRRFAALLLLLLLPACYQVEGDTVAASASVRVDGVKDGRYRRPDGVEVRVTWNAADKHYDVATPDGPTGKARAARLAPGLFLVQYVDAARLTLMAAPKGDDVVLFFATKEAEPRLLKAHGLGLKPGPINALTGPARGVADFFKDLAVSGEFKEGEKLVYLGS
;
A
#
# COMPACT_ATOMS: atom_id res chain seq x y z
N MET A 1 0.77 -27.63 17.84
CA MET A 1 0.38 -27.50 16.42
C MET A 1 -0.12 -26.09 16.07
N ARG A 2 0.54 -25.02 16.56
CA ARG A 2 0.13 -23.61 16.31
C ARG A 2 1.05 -22.85 15.34
N ARG A 3 2.15 -23.46 14.89
CA ARG A 3 3.14 -22.81 14.00
C ARG A 3 2.82 -22.93 12.51
N PHE A 4 1.94 -23.86 12.12
CA PHE A 4 1.51 -24.01 10.72
C PHE A 4 0.40 -23.02 10.31
N ALA A 5 -0.43 -22.56 11.26
CA ALA A 5 -1.46 -21.54 10.97
C ALA A 5 -0.86 -20.16 10.67
N ALA A 6 0.31 -19.84 11.24
CA ALA A 6 1.04 -18.61 10.92
C ALA A 6 1.66 -18.64 9.51
N LEU A 7 2.02 -19.82 8.99
CA LEU A 7 2.57 -19.96 7.65
C LEU A 7 1.52 -19.77 6.54
N LEU A 8 0.25 -20.11 6.81
CA LEU A 8 -0.85 -19.89 5.87
C LEU A 8 -1.39 -18.45 5.89
N LEU A 9 -1.23 -17.71 7.01
CA LEU A 9 -1.53 -16.27 7.06
C LEU A 9 -0.50 -15.40 6.32
N LEU A 10 0.69 -15.94 6.02
CA LEU A 10 1.80 -15.25 5.34
C LEU A 10 1.67 -15.27 3.80
N LEU A 11 0.65 -15.92 3.25
CA LEU A 11 0.40 -16.00 1.80
C LEU A 11 -0.52 -14.88 1.27
N LEU A 12 -0.91 -13.92 2.12
CA LEU A 12 -2.00 -12.97 1.86
C LEU A 12 -1.60 -11.48 1.83
N LEU A 13 -0.32 -11.13 1.64
CA LEU A 13 0.06 -9.73 1.35
C LEU A 13 0.66 -9.49 -0.05
N PRO A 14 0.14 -10.05 -1.16
CA PRO A 14 0.65 -9.69 -2.49
C PRO A 14 0.36 -8.23 -2.91
N ALA A 15 -0.36 -7.45 -2.09
CA ALA A 15 -0.80 -6.08 -2.43
C ALA A 15 0.32 -5.06 -2.26
N CYS A 16 1.28 -5.43 -1.43
CA CYS A 16 2.32 -4.57 -0.93
C CYS A 16 3.64 -5.06 -1.49
N TYR A 17 4.47 -4.11 -1.89
CA TYR A 17 5.87 -4.36 -2.16
C TYR A 17 6.72 -3.65 -1.12
N GLN A 18 7.67 -4.37 -0.55
CA GLN A 18 8.77 -3.73 0.16
C GLN A 18 9.66 -3.01 -0.85
N VAL A 19 10.06 -1.77 -0.57
CA VAL A 19 10.84 -0.95 -1.50
C VAL A 19 12.02 -0.27 -0.79
N GLU A 20 13.05 0.03 -1.57
CA GLU A 20 14.12 0.91 -1.13
C GLU A 20 13.79 2.37 -1.49
N GLY A 21 13.99 3.28 -0.54
CA GLY A 21 13.78 4.72 -0.77
C GLY A 21 12.32 5.19 -0.61
N ASP A 22 12.07 6.43 -1.04
CA ASP A 22 10.77 7.09 -0.94
C ASP A 22 10.10 7.05 -2.33
N THR A 23 9.05 6.24 -2.48
CA THR A 23 8.21 6.18 -3.69
C THR A 23 7.17 7.28 -3.70
N VAL A 24 6.79 7.78 -2.51
CA VAL A 24 5.94 8.96 -2.35
C VAL A 24 6.70 10.03 -1.57
N ALA A 25 7.11 11.07 -2.30
CA ALA A 25 7.74 12.24 -1.69
C ALA A 25 6.74 12.99 -0.80
N ALA A 26 7.21 13.60 0.29
CA ALA A 26 6.38 14.40 1.20
C ALA A 26 5.62 15.53 0.48
N SER A 27 6.24 16.16 -0.53
CA SER A 27 5.63 17.22 -1.33
C SER A 27 4.49 16.74 -2.22
N ALA A 28 4.51 15.46 -2.63
CA ALA A 28 3.48 14.84 -3.47
C ALA A 28 2.36 14.18 -2.64
N SER A 29 2.54 14.10 -1.32
CA SER A 29 1.57 13.48 -0.42
C SER A 29 0.32 14.35 -0.26
N VAL A 30 -0.85 13.74 -0.40
CA VAL A 30 -2.15 14.40 -0.36
C VAL A 30 -3.09 13.71 0.61
N ARG A 31 -4.05 14.47 1.15
CA ARG A 31 -5.25 13.90 1.78
C ARG A 31 -6.07 13.23 0.68
N VAL A 32 -6.33 11.95 0.83
CA VAL A 32 -7.19 11.15 -0.03
C VAL A 32 -8.65 11.44 0.30
N ASP A 33 -9.36 12.04 -0.65
CA ASP A 33 -10.81 12.22 -0.57
C ASP A 33 -11.49 10.86 -0.47
N GLY A 34 -12.32 10.66 0.56
CA GLY A 34 -12.99 9.38 0.85
C GLY A 34 -12.31 8.52 1.93
N VAL A 35 -11.07 8.82 2.33
CA VAL A 35 -10.46 8.21 3.53
C VAL A 35 -10.84 9.06 4.75
N LYS A 36 -11.57 8.45 5.68
CA LYS A 36 -12.03 9.09 6.92
C LYS A 36 -10.96 8.98 8.00
N ASP A 37 -10.95 9.93 8.91
CA ASP A 37 -10.21 9.78 10.16
C ASP A 37 -11.01 8.81 11.06
N GLY A 38 -10.35 7.81 11.64
CA GLY A 38 -11.01 6.82 12.50
C GLY A 38 -10.35 5.45 12.50
N ARG A 39 -11.09 4.43 12.95
CA ARG A 39 -10.61 3.05 13.04
C ARG A 39 -10.87 2.30 11.74
N TYR A 40 -9.88 1.53 11.33
CA TYR A 40 -9.93 0.60 10.21
C TYR A 40 -9.48 -0.78 10.66
N ARG A 41 -10.14 -1.84 10.18
CA ARG A 41 -9.66 -3.21 10.30
C ARG A 41 -8.86 -3.58 9.07
N ARG A 42 -7.62 -4.01 9.25
CA ARG A 42 -6.77 -4.54 8.19
C ARG A 42 -7.19 -5.98 7.82
N PRO A 43 -6.74 -6.48 6.65
CA PRO A 43 -6.94 -7.86 6.23
C PRO A 43 -6.50 -8.92 7.24
N ASP A 44 -5.43 -8.65 7.99
CA ASP A 44 -4.90 -9.54 9.02
C ASP A 44 -5.70 -9.51 10.34
N GLY A 45 -6.81 -8.78 10.37
CA GLY A 45 -7.68 -8.63 11.53
C GLY A 45 -7.23 -7.56 12.53
N VAL A 46 -6.05 -6.95 12.34
CA VAL A 46 -5.55 -5.90 13.23
C VAL A 46 -6.31 -4.60 13.00
N GLU A 47 -6.73 -3.96 14.08
CA GLU A 47 -7.36 -2.65 14.03
C GLU A 47 -6.29 -1.55 14.12
N VAL A 48 -6.45 -0.52 13.30
CA VAL A 48 -5.57 0.65 13.24
C VAL A 48 -6.40 1.92 13.25
N ARG A 49 -5.94 2.94 13.95
CA ARG A 49 -6.47 4.30 13.83
C ARG A 49 -5.68 5.03 12.75
N VAL A 50 -6.40 5.57 11.77
CA VAL A 50 -5.85 6.36 10.67
C VAL A 50 -6.30 7.81 10.85
N THR A 51 -5.36 8.74 10.84
CA THR A 51 -5.63 10.18 10.95
C THR A 51 -4.76 10.96 9.98
N TRP A 52 -5.33 11.91 9.24
CA TRP A 52 -4.56 12.82 8.41
C TRP A 52 -3.87 13.91 9.24
N ASN A 53 -2.54 13.95 9.19
CA ASN A 53 -1.71 15.05 9.69
C ASN A 53 -1.43 16.05 8.56
N ALA A 54 -2.12 17.19 8.63
CA ALA A 54 -2.01 18.25 7.62
C ALA A 54 -0.67 19.01 7.65
N ALA A 55 -0.03 19.11 8.83
CA ALA A 55 1.22 19.85 8.97
C ALA A 55 2.36 19.13 8.26
N ASP A 56 2.43 17.80 8.42
CA ASP A 56 3.51 16.97 7.88
C ASP A 56 3.13 16.21 6.60
N LYS A 57 1.90 16.43 6.10
CA LYS A 57 1.33 15.80 4.91
C LYS A 57 1.46 14.27 4.90
N HIS A 58 1.06 13.63 5.99
CA HIS A 58 1.00 12.17 6.06
C HIS A 58 -0.20 11.70 6.87
N TYR A 59 -0.52 10.42 6.75
CA TYR A 59 -1.41 9.73 7.64
C TYR A 59 -0.63 9.14 8.79
N ASP A 60 -1.06 9.43 10.02
CA ASP A 60 -0.66 8.67 11.20
C ASP A 60 -1.49 7.39 11.24
N VAL A 61 -0.82 6.25 11.37
CA VAL A 61 -1.42 4.91 11.42
C VAL A 61 -1.01 4.24 12.72
N ALA A 62 -1.85 4.35 13.75
CA ALA A 62 -1.56 3.83 15.08
C ALA A 62 -2.31 2.53 15.36
N THR A 63 -1.64 1.51 15.89
CA THR A 63 -2.33 0.37 16.49
C THR A 63 -2.72 0.70 17.94
N PRO A 64 -3.74 0.05 18.52
CA PRO A 64 -4.12 0.30 19.93
C PRO A 64 -2.97 0.12 20.93
N ASP A 65 -2.11 -0.87 20.69
CA ASP A 65 -1.09 -1.33 21.64
C ASP A 65 0.35 -1.20 21.09
N GLY A 66 0.57 -0.45 20.01
CA GLY A 66 1.85 -0.47 19.28
C GLY A 66 2.26 0.87 18.68
N PRO A 67 3.42 0.88 18.00
CA PRO A 67 4.01 2.11 17.47
C PRO A 67 3.15 2.71 16.36
N THR A 68 3.08 4.03 16.32
CA THR A 68 2.47 4.78 15.23
C THR A 68 3.34 4.68 13.97
N GLY A 69 2.83 4.02 12.95
CA GLY A 69 3.35 4.08 11.59
C GLY A 69 2.91 5.35 10.89
N LYS A 70 3.56 5.67 9.77
CA LYS A 70 3.18 6.80 8.92
C LYS A 70 2.96 6.31 7.50
N ALA A 71 1.99 6.89 6.81
CA ALA A 71 1.75 6.62 5.40
C ALA A 71 1.61 7.92 4.59
N ARG A 72 2.14 7.92 3.37
CA ARG A 72 1.96 9.01 2.40
C ARG A 72 1.17 8.49 1.22
N ALA A 73 0.39 9.34 0.59
CA ALA A 73 -0.42 8.98 -0.57
C ALA A 73 -0.25 9.98 -1.71
N ALA A 74 0.09 9.51 -2.91
CA ALA A 74 0.13 10.32 -4.12
C ALA A 74 -0.92 9.84 -5.11
N ARG A 75 -1.54 10.77 -5.86
CA ARG A 75 -2.54 10.42 -6.86
C ARG A 75 -1.86 9.77 -8.08
N LEU A 76 -2.34 8.59 -8.48
CA LEU A 76 -1.94 7.91 -9.72
C LEU A 76 -2.92 8.21 -10.85
N ALA A 77 -4.21 8.08 -10.57
CA ALA A 77 -5.32 8.32 -11.49
C ALA A 77 -6.54 8.85 -10.69
N PRO A 78 -7.64 9.28 -11.34
CA PRO A 78 -8.86 9.62 -10.63
C PRO A 78 -9.34 8.47 -9.74
N GLY A 79 -9.43 8.73 -8.43
CA GLY A 79 -9.83 7.74 -7.43
C GLY A 79 -8.78 6.68 -7.06
N LEU A 80 -7.58 6.69 -7.66
CA LEU A 80 -6.53 5.68 -7.44
C LEU A 80 -5.24 6.31 -6.96
N PHE A 81 -4.63 5.73 -5.92
CA PHE A 81 -3.53 6.33 -5.19
C PHE A 81 -2.38 5.34 -5.00
N LEU A 82 -1.15 5.86 -5.11
CA LEU A 82 0.07 5.21 -4.64
C LEU A 82 0.21 5.52 -3.16
N VAL A 83 0.25 4.50 -2.31
CA VAL A 83 0.41 4.65 -0.88
C VAL A 83 1.74 4.06 -0.47
N GLN A 84 2.53 4.82 0.28
CA GLN A 84 3.77 4.36 0.88
C GLN A 84 3.68 4.45 2.41
N TYR A 85 3.79 3.31 3.09
CA TYR A 85 4.13 3.27 4.52
C TYR A 85 5.60 3.61 4.68
N VAL A 86 5.91 4.62 5.49
CA VAL A 86 7.28 5.16 5.66
C VAL A 86 7.95 4.66 6.94
N ASP A 87 7.46 3.55 7.50
CA ASP A 87 8.09 2.86 8.62
C ASP A 87 9.34 2.07 8.18
N ALA A 88 9.92 1.28 9.09
CA ALA A 88 11.11 0.49 8.82
C ALA A 88 10.94 -0.53 7.68
N ALA A 89 9.73 -1.01 7.42
CA ALA A 89 9.46 -1.99 6.37
C ALA A 89 9.30 -1.34 4.98
N ARG A 90 8.98 -0.05 4.91
CA ARG A 90 8.80 0.72 3.67
C ARG A 90 7.97 -0.02 2.62
N LEU A 91 6.67 -0.08 2.87
CA LEU A 91 5.73 -0.77 1.98
C LEU A 91 5.10 0.21 1.00
N THR A 92 5.09 -0.14 -0.28
CA THR A 92 4.39 0.60 -1.33
C THR A 92 3.28 -0.26 -1.93
N LEU A 93 2.11 0.33 -2.11
CA LEU A 93 0.93 -0.34 -2.66
C LEU A 93 0.05 0.63 -3.43
N MET A 94 -0.92 0.09 -4.16
CA MET A 94 -1.96 0.88 -4.83
C MET A 94 -3.30 0.70 -4.13
N ALA A 95 -4.02 1.81 -3.89
CA ALA A 95 -5.28 1.79 -3.16
C ALA A 95 -6.31 2.79 -3.70
N ALA A 96 -7.59 2.51 -3.46
CA ALA A 96 -8.70 3.42 -3.72
C ALA A 96 -9.72 3.39 -2.58
N PRO A 97 -10.34 4.53 -2.24
CA PRO A 97 -11.53 4.53 -1.38
C PRO A 97 -12.72 3.90 -2.13
N LYS A 98 -13.49 3.06 -1.45
CA LYS A 98 -14.70 2.40 -1.98
C LYS A 98 -15.79 2.41 -0.92
N GLY A 99 -16.71 3.35 -1.02
CA GLY A 99 -17.61 3.68 0.08
C GLY A 99 -16.81 4.24 1.26
N ASP A 100 -16.98 3.65 2.43
CA ASP A 100 -16.24 4.05 3.64
C ASP A 100 -14.88 3.35 3.78
N ASP A 101 -14.65 2.32 2.97
CA ASP A 101 -13.51 1.44 3.09
C ASP A 101 -12.38 1.81 2.13
N VAL A 102 -11.21 1.19 2.30
CA VAL A 102 -10.08 1.34 1.38
C VAL A 102 -9.75 -0.01 0.77
N VAL A 103 -9.77 -0.11 -0.56
CA VAL A 103 -9.43 -1.32 -1.31
C VAL A 103 -8.01 -1.23 -1.82
N LEU A 104 -7.27 -2.34 -1.71
CA LEU A 104 -5.91 -2.53 -2.19
C LEU A 104 -5.93 -3.26 -3.53
N PHE A 105 -5.08 -2.81 -4.46
CA PHE A 105 -4.99 -3.33 -5.81
C PHE A 105 -3.63 -3.97 -6.10
N PHE A 106 -3.66 -4.95 -6.99
CA PHE A 106 -2.54 -5.82 -7.34
C PHE A 106 -2.35 -5.78 -8.84
N ALA A 107 -1.10 -5.81 -9.30
CA ALA A 107 -0.84 -6.13 -10.69
C ALA A 107 -1.41 -7.53 -11.02
N THR A 108 -1.96 -7.67 -12.22
CA THR A 108 -2.28 -8.99 -12.76
C THR A 108 -1.01 -9.81 -12.97
N LYS A 109 -1.14 -11.14 -13.03
CA LYS A 109 0.02 -12.04 -13.21
C LYS A 109 0.73 -11.82 -14.54
N GLU A 110 -0.01 -11.29 -15.51
CA GLU A 110 0.45 -10.97 -16.85
C GLU A 110 1.16 -9.61 -16.88
N ALA A 111 0.64 -8.61 -16.17
CA ALA A 111 1.21 -7.26 -16.15
C ALA A 111 2.45 -7.14 -15.27
N GLU A 112 2.47 -7.78 -14.08
CA GLU A 112 3.57 -7.65 -13.12
C GLU A 112 4.95 -7.92 -13.76
N PRO A 113 5.26 -9.12 -14.31
CA PRO A 113 6.59 -9.37 -14.86
C PRO A 113 6.94 -8.47 -16.04
N ARG A 114 5.94 -8.10 -16.86
CA ARG A 114 6.14 -7.22 -18.03
C ARG A 114 6.52 -5.80 -17.59
N LEU A 115 5.78 -5.24 -16.64
CA LEU A 115 6.03 -3.88 -16.13
C LEU A 115 7.31 -3.83 -15.29
N LEU A 116 7.58 -4.85 -14.46
CA LEU A 116 8.85 -4.94 -13.74
C LEU A 116 10.04 -4.87 -14.70
N LYS A 117 10.01 -5.65 -15.78
CA LYS A 117 11.03 -5.61 -16.82
C LYS A 117 11.13 -4.24 -17.50
N ALA A 118 9.99 -3.62 -17.82
CA ALA A 118 9.93 -2.31 -18.49
C ALA A 118 10.60 -1.20 -17.67
N HIS A 119 10.51 -1.27 -16.34
CA HIS A 119 11.09 -0.28 -15.42
C HIS A 119 12.43 -0.70 -14.81
N GLY A 120 13.03 -1.79 -15.28
CA GLY A 120 14.31 -2.29 -14.76
C GLY A 120 14.25 -2.71 -13.29
N LEU A 121 13.08 -3.15 -12.82
CA LEU A 121 12.85 -3.60 -11.45
C LEU A 121 13.06 -5.11 -11.34
N GLY A 122 13.70 -5.52 -10.25
CA GLY A 122 13.73 -6.91 -9.81
C GLY A 122 12.63 -7.19 -8.78
N LEU A 123 12.20 -8.44 -8.71
CA LEU A 123 11.29 -8.93 -7.68
C LEU A 123 12.02 -9.98 -6.84
N LYS A 124 12.20 -9.69 -5.56
CA LYS A 124 12.75 -10.64 -4.59
C LYS A 124 11.61 -11.23 -3.77
N PRO A 125 11.31 -12.54 -3.91
CA PRO A 125 10.27 -13.19 -3.11
C PRO A 125 10.58 -13.17 -1.62
N GLY A 126 9.55 -13.03 -0.80
CA GLY A 126 9.64 -13.04 0.65
C GLY A 126 8.26 -13.05 1.31
N PRO A 127 8.19 -12.88 2.64
CA PRO A 127 6.91 -12.68 3.35
C PRO A 127 6.07 -11.53 2.77
N ILE A 128 6.77 -10.49 2.33
CA ILE A 128 6.28 -9.45 1.44
C ILE A 128 7.29 -9.40 0.30
N ASN A 129 6.82 -9.41 -0.95
CA ASN A 129 7.72 -9.32 -2.09
C ASN A 129 8.45 -7.98 -2.07
N ALA A 130 9.76 -7.97 -2.30
CA ALA A 130 10.53 -6.74 -2.38
C ALA A 130 10.81 -6.37 -3.83
N LEU A 131 10.53 -5.11 -4.18
CA LEU A 131 10.95 -4.52 -5.45
C LEU A 131 12.34 -3.94 -5.28
N THR A 132 13.28 -4.46 -6.05
CA THR A 132 14.67 -4.00 -6.07
C THR A 132 14.89 -3.12 -7.28
N GLY A 133 15.37 -1.90 -7.08
CA GLY A 133 15.58 -0.93 -8.15
C GLY A 133 15.39 0.50 -7.65
N PRO A 134 15.52 1.51 -8.54
CA PRO A 134 15.35 2.90 -8.14
C PRO A 134 13.90 3.20 -7.73
N ALA A 135 13.72 3.99 -6.67
CA ALA A 135 12.40 4.39 -6.17
C ALA A 135 11.50 5.03 -7.25
N ARG A 136 12.12 5.78 -8.18
CA ARG A 136 11.43 6.33 -9.35
C ARG A 136 10.86 5.24 -10.26
N GLY A 137 11.62 4.18 -10.51
CA GLY A 137 11.16 3.04 -11.32
C GLY A 137 9.96 2.34 -10.68
N VAL A 138 9.93 2.25 -9.35
CA VAL A 138 8.77 1.72 -8.63
C VAL A 138 7.54 2.62 -8.78
N ALA A 139 7.70 3.94 -8.62
CA ALA A 139 6.59 4.88 -8.83
C ALA A 139 6.06 4.83 -10.27
N ASP A 140 6.95 4.74 -11.26
CA ASP A 140 6.59 4.62 -12.67
C ASP A 140 5.89 3.28 -12.97
N PHE A 141 6.32 2.17 -12.34
CA PHE A 141 5.61 0.88 -12.39
C PHE A 141 4.14 0.99 -11.97
N PHE A 142 3.87 1.63 -10.82
CA PHE A 142 2.50 1.79 -10.35
C PHE A 142 1.69 2.77 -11.21
N LYS A 143 2.35 3.78 -11.77
CA LYS A 143 1.71 4.72 -12.70
C LYS A 143 1.28 4.02 -13.98
N ASP A 144 2.16 3.24 -14.59
CA ASP A 144 1.85 2.52 -15.83
C ASP A 144 0.82 1.41 -15.59
N LEU A 145 0.86 0.76 -14.41
CA LEU A 145 -0.18 -0.16 -13.98
C LEU A 145 -1.55 0.53 -13.86
N ALA A 146 -1.60 1.70 -13.22
CA ALA A 146 -2.82 2.49 -13.09
C ALA A 146 -3.39 2.92 -14.45
N VAL A 147 -2.52 3.30 -15.39
CA VAL A 147 -2.91 3.72 -16.75
C VAL A 147 -3.41 2.54 -17.57
N SER A 148 -2.77 1.37 -17.48
CA SER A 148 -3.15 0.21 -18.28
C SER A 148 -4.43 -0.47 -17.81
N GLY A 149 -4.81 -0.28 -16.54
CA GLY A 149 -5.96 -0.94 -15.94
C GLY A 149 -5.73 -2.43 -15.65
N GLU A 150 -4.51 -2.94 -15.85
CA GLU A 150 -4.18 -4.37 -15.70
C GLU A 150 -3.89 -4.74 -14.24
N PHE A 151 -4.79 -4.30 -13.36
CA PHE A 151 -4.78 -4.59 -11.93
C PHE A 151 -6.13 -5.17 -11.50
N LYS A 152 -6.14 -5.79 -10.33
CA LYS A 152 -7.34 -6.35 -9.72
C LYS A 152 -7.46 -5.93 -8.27
N GLU A 153 -8.69 -5.85 -7.77
CA GLU A 153 -8.95 -5.79 -6.33
C GLU A 153 -8.38 -7.05 -5.67
N GLY A 154 -7.86 -6.94 -4.46
CA GLY A 154 -7.65 -8.12 -3.63
C GLY A 154 -8.01 -7.90 -2.18
N GLU A 155 -7.31 -7.01 -1.47
CA GLU A 155 -7.47 -6.87 -0.02
C GLU A 155 -8.14 -5.54 0.33
N LYS A 156 -8.63 -5.42 1.57
CA LYS A 156 -9.43 -4.26 1.99
C LYS A 156 -9.18 -3.86 3.45
N LEU A 157 -9.10 -2.56 3.71
CA LEU A 157 -9.22 -1.99 5.04
C LEU A 157 -10.68 -1.57 5.26
N VAL A 158 -11.32 -2.17 6.26
CA VAL A 158 -12.74 -1.95 6.57
C VAL A 158 -12.88 -0.84 7.61
N TYR A 159 -13.65 0.21 7.32
CA TYR A 159 -13.90 1.28 8.27
C TYR A 159 -14.83 0.81 9.39
N LEU A 160 -14.45 1.12 10.62
CA LEU A 160 -15.17 0.73 11.84
C LEU A 160 -15.79 1.92 12.58
N GLY A 161 -15.67 3.14 12.05
CA GLY A 161 -16.09 4.36 12.72
C GLY A 161 -14.96 5.08 13.47
N SER A 162 -15.27 6.27 13.97
CA SER A 162 -14.38 7.11 14.79
C SER A 162 -14.21 6.59 16.23
#